data_AF-A0A0C2F2F1-F1
#
_entry.id   AF-A0A0C2F2F1-F1
#
_cell.length_a   1.000
_cell.length_b   1.000
_cell.length_c   1.000
_cell.angle_alpha   90.00
_cell.angle_beta   90.00
_cell.angle_gamma   90.00
#
_symmetry.space_group_name_H-M   'P 1'
#
loop_
_entity.id
_entity.type
_entity.pdbx_description
1 polymer ?
#
loop_
_entity_poly.entity_id
_entity_poly.type
_entity_poly.pdbx_seq_one_letter_code
_entity_poly.pdbx_strand_id
1 'polypeptide(L)' 'MCGKTPAKDVRVKLVDDDFGPDPDDELDSGYTDANGFFELAGFTTERTTIDPHLKFYHDCNDGITVGFGPKWKI' A
#
# COMPACT_ATOMS: atom_id res chain seq x y z
N MET A 1 -6.21 -3.81 9.80
CA MET A 1 -7.12 -4.82 10.39
C MET A 1 -8.04 -5.34 9.31
N CYS A 2 -8.40 -6.63 9.37
CA CYS A 2 -9.40 -7.23 8.51
C CYS A 2 -10.62 -7.64 9.33
N GLY A 3 -11.56 -6.71 9.52
CA GLY A 3 -12.67 -6.90 10.44
C GLY A 3 -12.14 -6.97 11.88
N LYS A 4 -12.29 -8.11 12.54
CA LYS A 4 -11.83 -8.31 13.93
C LYS A 4 -10.44 -8.93 14.05
N THR A 5 -9.83 -9.37 12.95
CA THR A 5 -8.50 -10.00 12.97
C THR A 5 -7.44 -9.08 12.38
N PRO A 6 -6.15 -9.23 12.75
CA PRO A 6 -5.06 -8.60 12.03
C PRO A 6 -5.11 -8.90 10.53
N ALA A 7 -4.76 -7.91 9.72
CA ALA A 7 -4.67 -8.10 8.27
C ALA A 7 -3.24 -8.54 7.96
N LYS A 8 -3.01 -9.86 8.00
CA LYS A 8 -1.72 -10.50 7.75
C LYS A 8 -1.45 -10.63 6.24
N ASP A 9 -0.19 -10.56 5.85
CA ASP A 9 0.28 -10.75 4.46
C ASP A 9 -0.34 -9.75 3.46
N VAL A 10 -0.75 -8.56 3.92
CA VAL A 10 -1.20 -7.46 3.06
C VAL A 10 0.03 -6.76 2.50
N ARG A 11 0.10 -6.62 1.17
CA ARG A 11 1.18 -5.84 0.54
C ARG A 11 0.97 -4.36 0.84
N VAL A 12 2.02 -3.70 1.31
CA VAL A 12 2.05 -2.26 1.60
C VAL A 12 3.14 -1.64 0.76
N LYS A 13 2.86 -0.47 0.17
CA LYS A 13 3.84 0.34 -0.53
C LYS A 13 3.89 1.73 0.08
N LEU A 14 5.10 2.24 0.28
CA LEU A 14 5.36 3.65 0.48
C LEU A 14 5.68 4.26 -0.88
N VAL A 15 4.90 5.24 -1.30
CA VAL A 15 5.05 5.92 -2.58
C VAL A 15 5.14 7.42 -2.39
N ASP A 16 5.88 8.09 -3.26
CA ASP A 16 5.75 9.52 -3.47
C ASP A 16 4.63 9.75 -4.49
N ASP A 17 3.56 10.44 -4.12
CA ASP A 17 2.36 10.63 -4.96
C ASP A 17 2.43 12.02 -5.60
N ASP A 18 3.24 12.14 -6.65
CA ASP A 18 3.48 13.42 -7.33
C ASP A 18 2.29 13.89 -8.18
N PHE A 19 2.05 15.20 -8.17
CA PHE A 19 1.09 15.82 -9.08
C PHE A 19 1.78 16.39 -10.32
N GLY A 20 1.45 15.88 -11.50
CA GLY A 20 1.84 16.49 -12.78
C GLY A 20 2.69 15.57 -13.66
N PRO A 21 3.77 16.05 -14.28
CA PRO A 21 4.59 15.25 -15.20
C PRO A 21 5.59 14.33 -14.48
N ASP A 22 5.75 14.45 -13.16
CA ASP A 22 6.56 13.51 -12.39
C ASP A 22 5.79 12.21 -12.20
N PRO A 23 6.36 11.05 -12.57
CA PRO A 23 5.76 9.76 -12.31
C PRO A 23 5.91 9.36 -10.84
N ASP A 24 4.85 8.86 -10.21
CA ASP A 24 4.88 8.34 -8.84
C ASP A 24 6.10 7.42 -8.58
N ASP A 25 6.87 7.72 -7.55
CA ASP A 25 8.01 6.92 -7.13
C ASP A 25 7.62 5.89 -6.05
N GLU A 26 7.98 4.61 -6.24
CA GLU A 26 7.92 3.62 -5.16
C GLU A 26 9.16 3.75 -4.28
N LEU A 27 8.99 4.27 -3.06
CA LEU A 27 10.07 4.51 -2.11
C LEU A 27 10.49 3.25 -1.36
N ASP A 28 9.51 2.42 -0.99
CA ASP A 28 9.72 1.11 -0.35
C ASP A 28 8.46 0.23 -0.46
N SER A 29 8.60 -1.09 -0.35
CA SER A 29 7.46 -1.99 -0.24
C SER A 29 7.72 -3.23 0.60
N GLY A 30 6.65 -3.70 1.24
CA GLY A 30 6.71 -4.82 2.17
C GLY A 30 5.35 -5.46 2.40
N TYR A 31 5.28 -6.28 3.45
CA TYR A 31 4.08 -7.00 3.82
C TYR A 31 3.83 -6.87 5.31
N THR A 32 2.56 -6.83 5.70
CA THR A 32 2.19 -6.90 7.11
C THR A 32 2.51 -8.27 7.71
N ASP A 33 2.99 -8.27 8.94
CA ASP A 33 3.33 -9.47 9.70
C ASP A 33 2.08 -10.21 10.24
N ALA A 34 2.31 -11.25 11.04
CA ALA A 34 1.23 -12.04 11.65
C ALA A 34 0.31 -11.24 12.58
N ASN A 35 0.78 -10.11 13.10
CA ASN A 35 0.05 -9.20 13.96
C ASN A 35 -0.48 -7.97 13.20
N GLY A 36 -0.25 -7.89 11.88
CA GLY A 36 -0.68 -6.77 11.04
C GLY A 36 0.28 -5.57 11.06
N PHE A 37 1.47 -5.70 11.65
CA PHE A 37 2.48 -4.64 11.68
C PHE A 37 3.32 -4.64 10.40
N PHE A 38 3.78 -3.46 10.02
CA PHE A 38 4.71 -3.27 8.91
C PHE A 38 5.65 -2.11 9.26
N GLU A 39 6.83 -2.10 8.66
CA GLU A 39 7.80 -1.02 8.76
C GLU A 39 8.37 -0.82 7.36
N LEU A 40 8.35 0.42 6.89
CA LEU A 40 8.86 0.82 5.58
C LEU A 40 9.68 2.09 5.75
N ALA A 41 10.76 2.20 5.00
CA ALA A 41 11.62 3.39 4.98
C ALA A 41 12.19 3.58 3.58
N GLY A 42 11.97 4.77 3.03
CA GLY A 42 12.47 5.10 1.70
C GLY A 42 12.82 6.57 1.60
N PHE A 43 13.47 6.92 0.49
CA PHE A 43 13.85 8.28 0.15
C PHE A 43 13.81 8.44 -1.37
N THR A 44 13.56 9.65 -1.83
CA THR A 44 13.75 10.03 -3.24
C THR A 44 14.45 11.39 -3.31
N THR A 45 14.92 11.77 -4.49
CA THR A 45 15.52 13.07 -4.77
C THR A 45 14.66 13.83 -5.76
N GLU A 46 13.71 14.58 -5.21
CA GLU A 46 12.76 15.34 -6.02
C GLU A 46 13.16 16.79 -6.25
N ARG A 47 12.66 17.33 -7.36
CA ARG A 47 12.72 18.78 -7.62
C ARG A 47 11.66 19.53 -6.81
N THR A 48 10.56 18.86 -6.50
CA THR A 48 9.43 19.34 -5.71
C THR A 48 9.47 18.79 -4.29
N THR A 49 8.43 19.08 -3.50
CA THR A 49 8.25 18.48 -2.18
C THR A 49 7.81 17.03 -2.33
N ILE A 50 8.38 16.15 -1.51
CA ILE A 50 7.90 14.77 -1.39
C ILE A 50 6.52 14.75 -0.71
N ASP A 51 5.59 13.96 -1.24
CA ASP A 51 4.22 13.73 -0.83
C ASP A 51 3.99 12.23 -0.51
N PRO A 52 4.52 11.73 0.63
CA PRO A 52 4.57 10.29 0.92
C PRO A 52 3.20 9.70 1.28
N HIS A 53 2.74 8.72 0.50
CA HIS A 53 1.51 7.96 0.68
C HIS A 53 1.77 6.47 0.95
N LEU A 54 0.89 5.85 1.76
CA LEU A 54 0.87 4.40 1.93
C LEU A 54 -0.29 3.78 1.13
N LYS A 55 0.04 2.88 0.19
CA LYS A 55 -0.92 2.13 -0.63
C LYS A 55 -1.00 0.68 -0.10
N PHE A 56 -2.18 0.25 0.38
CA PHE A 56 -2.40 -1.08 0.97
C PHE A 56 -3.20 -1.96 0.02
N TYR A 57 -2.63 -3.08 -0.38
CA TYR A 57 -3.24 -3.98 -1.36
C TYR A 57 -3.93 -5.14 -0.66
N HIS A 58 -5.25 -5.07 -0.48
CA HIS A 58 -6.04 -6.10 0.19
C HIS A 58 -7.39 -6.34 -0.48
N ASP A 59 -8.01 -7.49 -0.19
CA ASP A 59 -9.37 -7.86 -0.58
C ASP A 59 -10.32 -7.95 0.64
N CYS A 60 -9.82 -7.56 1.82
CA CYS A 60 -10.58 -7.68 3.06
C CYS A 60 -11.87 -6.82 3.08
N ASN A 61 -13.00 -7.47 3.38
CA ASN A 61 -14.29 -6.86 3.75
C ASN A 61 -14.81 -5.77 2.78
N ASP A 62 -14.45 -5.84 1.50
CA ASP A 62 -14.83 -4.80 0.53
C ASP A 62 -16.25 -4.97 -0.03
N GLY A 63 -17.00 -5.95 0.49
CA GLY A 63 -18.39 -6.24 0.11
C GLY A 63 -18.57 -6.78 -1.31
N ILE A 64 -17.47 -7.07 -2.02
CA ILE A 64 -17.50 -7.47 -3.43
C ILE A 64 -16.90 -8.87 -3.58
N THR A 65 -17.78 -9.87 -3.63
CA THR A 65 -17.40 -11.22 -4.08
C THR A 65 -17.45 -11.25 -5.61
N VAL A 66 -16.46 -10.66 -6.28
CA VAL A 66 -16.34 -10.82 -7.73
C VAL A 66 -15.85 -12.23 -8.04
N GLY A 67 -16.72 -13.03 -8.66
CA GLY A 67 -16.32 -14.28 -9.29
C GLY A 67 -15.11 -14.02 -10.20
N PHE A 68 -14.10 -14.86 -10.08
CA PHE A 68 -12.82 -14.83 -10.81
C PHE A 68 -11.72 -13.89 -10.26
N GLY A 69 -11.09 -14.32 -9.16
CA GLY A 69 -9.69 -14.02 -8.80
C GLY A 69 -9.47 -12.91 -7.76
N PRO A 70 -8.33 -12.94 -7.03
CA PRO A 70 -7.98 -11.92 -6.05
C PRO A 70 -7.64 -10.61 -6.78
N LYS A 71 -8.56 -9.65 -6.76
CA LYS A 71 -8.28 -8.27 -7.11
C LYS A 71 -7.88 -7.53 -5.84
N TRP A 72 -6.58 -7.38 -5.63
CA TRP A 72 -6.03 -6.53 -4.58
C TRP A 72 -6.39 -5.07 -4.89
N LYS A 73 -7.16 -4.41 -4.02
CA LYS A 73 -7.46 -2.97 -4.11
C LYS A 73 -6.51 -2.19 -3.23
N ILE A 74 -6.18 -0.97 -3.68
CA ILE A 74 -5.42 0.07 -2.96
C ILE A 74 -6.32 0.76 -1.94
#